data_AF-A0A1B6EKZ1-F1
#
_entry.id   AF-A0A1B6EKZ1-F1
#
_cell.length_a   1.000
_cell.length_b   1.000
_cell.length_c   1.000
_cell.angle_alpha   90.00
_cell.angle_beta   90.00
_cell.angle_gamma   90.00
#
_symmetry.space_group_name_H-M   'P 1'
#
loop_
_entity.id
_entity.type
_entity.pdbx_description
1 polymer ?
#
loop_
_entity_poly.entity_id
_entity_poly.type
_entity_poly.pdbx_seq_one_letter_code
_entity_poly.pdbx_strand_id
1 'polypeptide(L)'
;PPIKAESDCKDDGCSHSCVTTADIPVCTCPDGMVLGADSKTCMVPVTILMGMNRAIISRTEGETEVRSLLPVGTTAFDFHYNNREIIAFADNNIMRYPFAGELTRPKPPSALVTPTSKVSSLAVDWIHQDVYWICQQRSAIEASSLSRN
;
A
#
# COMPACT_ATOMS: atom_id res chain seq x y z
N PRO A 1 23.12 -20.16 -10.61
CA PRO A 1 24.23 -19.19 -10.77
C PRO A 1 24.59 -18.53 -9.42
N PRO A 2 25.87 -18.27 -9.11
CA PRO A 2 26.26 -17.62 -7.86
C PRO A 2 25.88 -16.14 -7.89
N ILE A 3 25.37 -15.64 -6.76
CA ILE A 3 25.12 -14.20 -6.54
C ILE A 3 26.47 -13.56 -6.22
N LYS A 4 26.87 -12.51 -6.94
CA LYS A 4 28.12 -11.80 -6.68
C LYS A 4 28.02 -10.92 -5.42
N ALA A 5 29.17 -10.62 -4.83
CA ALA A 5 29.26 -9.68 -3.70
C ALA A 5 28.90 -8.25 -4.16
N GLU A 6 28.23 -7.49 -3.29
CA GLU A 6 27.65 -6.17 -3.57
C GLU A 6 28.68 -5.13 -4.08
N SER A 7 29.95 -5.25 -3.69
CA SER A 7 31.02 -4.36 -4.18
C SER A 7 31.33 -4.57 -5.67
N ASP A 8 31.26 -5.81 -6.16
CA ASP A 8 31.56 -6.18 -7.54
C ASP A 8 30.42 -5.74 -8.48
N CYS A 9 29.17 -5.77 -7.98
CA CYS A 9 28.00 -5.33 -8.73
C CYS A 9 27.92 -3.81 -8.91
N LYS A 10 28.49 -3.05 -7.98
CA LYS A 10 28.57 -1.58 -8.08
C LYS A 10 29.48 -1.15 -9.24
N ASP A 11 30.58 -1.88 -9.46
CA ASP A 11 31.50 -1.65 -10.58
C ASP A 11 30.87 -1.99 -11.94
N ASP A 12 29.94 -2.96 -11.96
CA ASP A 12 29.10 -3.29 -13.12
C ASP A 12 27.95 -2.26 -13.34
N GLY A 13 27.81 -1.28 -12.44
CA GLY A 13 26.86 -0.18 -12.52
C GLY A 13 25.47 -0.50 -11.94
N CYS A 14 25.33 -1.58 -11.18
CA CYS A 14 24.09 -1.87 -10.45
C CYS A 14 24.01 -1.05 -9.16
N SER A 15 22.80 -0.64 -8.80
CA SER A 15 22.56 0.07 -7.53
C SER A 15 22.62 -0.82 -6.28
N HIS A 16 22.34 -2.13 -6.42
CA HIS A 16 22.27 -3.10 -5.33
C HIS A 16 23.01 -4.39 -5.68
N SER A 17 22.29 -5.45 -6.01
CA SER A 17 22.85 -6.78 -6.28
C SER A 17 22.82 -7.08 -7.77
N CYS A 18 23.55 -8.12 -8.17
CA CYS A 18 23.58 -8.59 -9.55
C CYS A 18 23.80 -10.11 -9.60
N VAL A 19 23.30 -10.72 -10.68
CA VAL A 19 23.51 -12.13 -11.00
C VAL A 19 24.13 -12.22 -12.38
N THR A 20 25.26 -12.92 -12.49
CA THR A 20 25.91 -13.14 -13.78
C THR A 20 25.25 -14.31 -14.50
N THR A 21 24.69 -14.04 -15.67
CA THR A 21 24.15 -15.07 -16.57
C THR A 21 24.86 -14.95 -17.91
N ALA A 22 25.57 -16.01 -18.33
CA ALA A 22 26.32 -16.04 -19.59
C ALA A 22 27.27 -14.83 -19.78
N ASP A 23 28.08 -14.54 -18.75
CA ASP A 23 29.03 -13.42 -18.70
C ASP A 23 28.43 -12.00 -18.74
N ILE A 24 27.10 -11.88 -18.66
CA ILE A 24 26.41 -10.59 -18.57
C ILE A 24 25.88 -10.39 -17.14
N PRO A 25 26.28 -9.32 -16.42
CA PRO A 25 25.72 -8.99 -15.14
C PRO A 25 24.29 -8.46 -15.31
N VAL A 26 23.33 -9.09 -14.64
CA VAL A 26 21.93 -8.63 -14.57
C VAL A 26 21.65 -8.12 -13.17
N CYS A 27 21.28 -6.84 -13.04
CA CYS A 27 21.01 -6.24 -11.75
C CYS A 27 19.73 -6.83 -11.12
N THR A 28 19.76 -7.01 -9.81
CA THR A 28 18.64 -7.53 -9.00
C THR A 28 18.38 -6.61 -7.82
N CYS A 29 17.11 -6.52 -7.44
CA CYS A 29 16.65 -5.63 -6.39
C CYS A 29 16.27 -6.40 -5.13
N PRO A 30 16.48 -5.81 -3.93
CA PRO A 30 15.97 -6.37 -2.70
C PRO A 30 14.44 -6.34 -2.67
N ASP A 31 13.85 -7.10 -1.74
CA ASP A 31 12.40 -7.21 -1.59
C ASP A 31 11.73 -5.83 -1.44
N GLY A 32 10.65 -5.63 -2.21
CA GLY A 32 9.89 -4.38 -2.21
C GLY A 32 10.43 -3.28 -3.11
N MET A 33 11.52 -3.52 -3.84
CA MET A 33 12.03 -2.64 -4.89
C MET A 33 11.93 -3.30 -6.26
N VAL A 34 11.82 -2.47 -7.29
CA VAL A 34 11.76 -2.92 -8.69
C VAL A 34 12.91 -2.30 -9.46
N LEU A 35 13.40 -3.01 -10.47
CA LEU A 35 14.45 -2.49 -11.34
C LEU A 35 13.86 -1.41 -12.25
N GLY A 36 14.50 -0.25 -12.27
CA GLY A 36 14.11 0.90 -13.07
C GLY A 36 14.31 0.65 -14.56
N ALA A 37 13.84 1.61 -15.37
CA ALA A 37 13.91 1.52 -16.83
C ALA A 37 15.36 1.46 -17.38
N ASP A 38 16.35 1.91 -16.59
CA ASP A 38 17.77 1.83 -16.92
C ASP A 38 18.36 0.42 -16.73
N SER A 39 17.56 -0.54 -16.24
CA SER A 39 17.97 -1.90 -15.88
C SER A 39 19.10 -1.97 -14.85
N LYS A 40 19.31 -0.91 -14.07
CA LYS A 40 20.45 -0.78 -13.15
C LYS A 40 20.08 -0.26 -11.76
N THR A 41 19.15 0.69 -11.72
CA THR A 41 18.76 1.38 -10.50
C THR A 41 17.51 0.73 -9.92
N CYS A 42 17.56 0.30 -8.66
CA CYS A 42 16.38 -0.17 -7.95
C CYS A 42 15.61 1.02 -7.40
N MET A 43 14.30 1.00 -7.58
CA MET A 43 13.38 2.03 -7.13
C MET A 43 12.27 1.43 -6.28
N VAL A 44 11.79 2.21 -5.31
CA VAL A 44 10.57 1.87 -4.58
C VAL A 44 9.39 2.26 -5.47
N PRO A 45 8.57 1.31 -5.94
CA PRO A 45 7.47 1.62 -6.84
C PRO A 45 6.43 2.48 -6.11
N VAL A 46 5.99 3.55 -6.77
CA VAL A 46 4.93 4.41 -6.24
C VAL A 46 3.56 3.87 -6.66
N THR A 47 2.64 3.72 -5.70
CA THR A 47 1.24 3.41 -6.01
C THR A 47 0.35 4.59 -5.69
N ILE A 48 -0.50 4.96 -6.65
CA ILE A 48 -1.47 6.03 -6.51
C ILE A 48 -2.86 5.41 -6.32
N LEU A 49 -3.60 5.88 -5.33
CA LEU A 49 -5.01 5.57 -5.13
C LEU A 49 -5.87 6.71 -5.67
N MET A 50 -6.82 6.40 -6.55
CA MET A 50 -7.71 7.37 -7.17
C MET A 50 -9.16 6.96 -6.97
N GLY A 51 -9.98 7.91 -6.52
CA GLY A 51 -11.43 7.73 -6.49
C GLY A 51 -12.06 8.03 -7.85
N MET A 52 -12.69 7.04 -8.47
CA MET A 52 -13.43 7.16 -9.72
C MET A 52 -14.82 6.55 -9.57
N ASN A 53 -15.88 7.37 -9.65
CA ASN A 53 -17.29 6.94 -9.69
C ASN A 53 -17.65 5.74 -8.77
N ARG A 54 -17.61 5.95 -7.44
CA ARG A 54 -17.87 4.94 -6.38
C ARG A 54 -16.88 3.77 -6.30
N ALA A 55 -15.81 3.78 -7.08
CA ALA A 55 -14.70 2.84 -6.99
C ALA A 55 -13.41 3.56 -6.56
N ILE A 56 -12.57 2.86 -5.81
CA ILE A 56 -11.19 3.30 -5.54
C ILE A 56 -10.26 2.37 -6.32
N ILE A 57 -9.58 2.95 -7.29
CA ILE A 57 -8.62 2.24 -8.13
C ILE A 57 -7.20 2.54 -7.68
N SER A 58 -6.31 1.57 -7.81
CA SER A 58 -4.88 1.72 -7.61
C SER A 58 -4.14 1.51 -8.91
N ARG A 59 -3.04 2.26 -9.07
CA ARG A 59 -2.05 2.00 -10.11
C ARG A 59 -0.66 2.14 -9.53
N THR A 60 0.13 1.07 -9.66
CA THR A 60 1.54 1.05 -9.27
C THR A 60 2.40 1.42 -10.47
N GLU A 61 3.46 2.18 -10.22
CA GLU A 61 4.46 2.51 -11.22
C GLU A 61 5.07 1.23 -11.83
N GLY A 62 5.20 1.19 -13.15
CA GLY A 62 5.62 0.00 -13.89
C GLY A 62 4.51 -1.01 -14.19
N GLU A 63 3.35 -0.93 -13.53
CA GLU A 63 2.18 -1.75 -13.87
C GLU A 63 1.31 -1.07 -14.94
N THR A 64 0.85 -1.87 -15.91
CA THR A 64 -0.16 -1.47 -16.91
C THR A 64 -1.58 -1.70 -16.41
N GLU A 65 -1.75 -2.66 -15.51
CA GLU A 65 -3.04 -2.99 -14.93
C GLU A 65 -3.47 -1.99 -13.86
N VAL A 66 -4.76 -1.68 -13.85
CA VAL A 66 -5.42 -0.92 -12.80
C VAL A 66 -6.21 -1.90 -11.94
N ARG A 67 -6.07 -1.81 -10.62
CA ARG A 67 -6.71 -2.73 -9.67
C ARG A 67 -7.73 -1.98 -8.80
N SER A 68 -8.84 -2.63 -8.45
CA SER A 68 -9.74 -2.13 -7.42
C SER A 68 -9.33 -2.72 -6.08
N LEU A 69 -8.93 -1.90 -5.11
CA LEU A 69 -8.49 -2.37 -3.79
C LEU A 69 -9.60 -2.38 -2.74
N LEU A 70 -10.66 -1.60 -2.98
CA LEU A 70 -11.75 -1.40 -2.03
C LEU A 70 -13.09 -1.79 -2.66
N PRO A 71 -14.08 -2.19 -1.85
CA PRO A 71 -15.42 -2.48 -2.33
C PRO A 71 -16.09 -1.27 -2.97
N VAL A 72 -16.96 -1.54 -3.94
CA VAL A 72 -17.81 -0.51 -4.56
C VAL A 72 -18.70 0.11 -3.49
N GLY A 73 -18.80 1.44 -3.51
CA GLY A 73 -19.60 2.18 -2.53
C GLY A 73 -18.82 2.63 -1.29
N THR A 74 -17.52 2.37 -1.23
CA THR A 74 -16.62 3.03 -0.26
C THR A 74 -16.77 4.55 -0.37
N THR A 75 -17.02 5.23 0.75
CA THR A 75 -17.26 6.69 0.75
C THR A 75 -16.17 7.52 1.41
N ALA A 76 -15.29 6.88 2.18
CA ALA A 76 -14.14 7.51 2.79
C ALA A 76 -13.02 6.47 2.90
N PHE A 77 -11.78 6.89 2.68
CA PHE A 77 -10.61 6.06 2.86
C PHE A 77 -9.39 6.93 3.17
N ASP A 78 -8.42 6.35 3.85
CA ASP A 78 -7.11 6.94 4.11
C ASP A 78 -6.08 5.82 4.32
N PHE A 79 -4.79 6.16 4.38
CA PHE A 79 -3.70 5.18 4.38
C PHE A 79 -2.93 5.17 5.69
N HIS A 80 -2.70 3.97 6.21
CA HIS A 80 -1.80 3.75 7.33
C HIS A 80 -0.38 3.45 6.81
N TYR A 81 0.50 4.46 6.82
CA TYR A 81 1.82 4.39 6.22
C TYR A 81 2.70 3.22 6.69
N ASN A 82 2.93 3.10 8.01
CA ASN A 82 3.87 2.10 8.54
C ASN A 82 3.41 0.66 8.30
N ASN A 83 2.12 0.37 8.52
CA ASN A 83 1.55 -0.97 8.37
C ASN A 83 1.18 -1.32 6.93
N ARG A 84 1.22 -0.35 6.00
CA ARG A 84 0.77 -0.51 4.61
C ARG A 84 -0.66 -1.07 4.54
N GLU A 85 -1.59 -0.38 5.19
CA GLU A 85 -3.00 -0.76 5.21
C GLU A 85 -3.86 0.42 4.74
N ILE A 86 -4.98 0.13 4.09
CA ILE A 86 -6.00 1.12 3.77
C ILE A 86 -7.08 1.02 4.84
N ILE A 87 -7.42 2.15 5.45
CA ILE A 87 -8.56 2.28 6.36
C ILE A 87 -9.69 2.89 5.55
N ALA A 88 -10.82 2.21 5.45
CA ALA A 88 -11.92 2.64 4.60
C ALA A 88 -13.28 2.41 5.25
N PHE A 89 -14.22 3.30 4.98
CA PHE A 89 -15.62 3.10 5.33
C PHE A 89 -16.33 2.37 4.19
N ALA A 90 -16.66 1.10 4.43
CA ALA A 90 -17.35 0.20 3.51
C ALA A 90 -18.34 -0.68 4.27
N ASP A 91 -19.48 -1.01 3.65
CA ASP A 91 -20.52 -1.86 4.25
C ASP A 91 -20.94 -1.43 5.67
N ASN A 92 -21.10 -0.11 5.86
CA ASN A 92 -21.43 0.53 7.13
C ASN A 92 -20.41 0.35 8.27
N ASN A 93 -19.20 -0.09 7.96
CA ASN A 93 -18.13 -0.29 8.93
C ASN A 93 -16.88 0.49 8.50
N ILE A 94 -16.09 0.94 9.47
CA ILE A 94 -14.70 1.30 9.22
C ILE A 94 -13.90 -0.01 9.26
N MET A 95 -13.25 -0.32 8.16
CA MET A 95 -12.60 -1.58 7.86
C MET A 95 -11.12 -1.35 7.56
N ARG A 96 -10.29 -2.37 7.84
CA ARG A 96 -8.91 -2.47 7.34
C ARG A 96 -8.86 -3.31 6.09
N TYR A 97 -8.14 -2.84 5.10
CA TYR A 97 -7.77 -3.59 3.92
C TYR A 97 -6.25 -3.70 3.85
N PRO A 98 -5.67 -4.89 3.63
CA PRO A 98 -4.25 -4.99 3.35
C PRO A 98 -3.96 -4.27 2.04
N PHE A 99 -2.83 -3.58 1.98
CA PHE A 99 -2.37 -3.02 0.72
C PHE A 99 -1.77 -4.14 -0.15
N ALA A 100 -2.19 -4.20 -1.42
CA ALA A 100 -1.76 -5.23 -2.37
C ALA A 100 -0.29 -5.06 -2.78
N GLY A 101 0.60 -5.54 -1.91
CA GLY A 101 2.04 -5.74 -2.17
C GLY A 101 2.62 -6.94 -1.39
N GLU A 102 1.81 -7.62 -0.57
CA GLU A 102 2.22 -8.77 0.24
C GLU A 102 1.94 -10.07 -0.53
N LEU A 103 2.88 -10.46 -1.40
CA LEU A 103 2.75 -11.48 -2.45
C LEU A 103 2.50 -12.94 -2.00
N THR A 104 2.23 -13.23 -0.73
CA THR A 104 2.16 -14.62 -0.26
C THR A 104 0.88 -15.01 0.47
N ARG A 105 0.08 -14.07 1.01
CA ARG A 105 -1.28 -14.34 1.47
C ARG A 105 -2.01 -13.02 1.81
N PRO A 106 -2.91 -12.50 0.96
CA PRO A 106 -3.67 -11.30 1.34
C PRO A 106 -4.51 -11.62 2.58
N LYS A 107 -4.27 -10.89 3.68
CA LYS A 107 -5.10 -11.00 4.89
C LYS A 107 -6.53 -10.57 4.54
N PRO A 108 -7.57 -11.27 5.00
CA PRO A 108 -8.94 -10.81 4.76
C PRO A 108 -9.14 -9.44 5.43
N PRO A 109 -9.99 -8.55 4.85
CA PRO A 109 -10.35 -7.31 5.50
C PRO A 109 -10.97 -7.54 6.87
N SER A 110 -10.71 -6.65 7.83
CA SER A 110 -11.24 -6.76 9.20
C SER A 110 -11.97 -5.50 9.63
N ALA A 111 -13.08 -5.66 10.34
CA ALA A 111 -13.82 -4.54 10.91
C ALA A 111 -13.08 -3.95 12.11
N LEU A 112 -13.06 -2.63 12.20
CA LEU A 112 -12.51 -1.87 13.33
C LEU A 112 -13.61 -1.35 14.24
N VAL A 113 -14.53 -0.60 13.64
CA VAL A 113 -15.63 0.05 14.34
C VAL A 113 -16.83 0.14 13.42
N THR A 114 -18.02 0.05 13.99
CA THR A 114 -19.30 0.28 13.31
C THR A 114 -19.81 1.67 13.73
N PRO A 115 -19.61 2.72 12.90
CA PRO A 115 -20.10 4.06 13.21
C PRO A 115 -21.62 4.10 13.31
N THR A 116 -22.14 5.03 14.10
CA THR A 116 -23.60 5.23 14.25
C THR A 116 -24.26 5.85 13.02
N SER A 117 -23.47 6.45 12.11
CA SER A 117 -23.96 7.08 10.89
C SER A 117 -23.00 6.84 9.73
N LYS A 118 -23.45 7.12 8.50
CA LYS A 118 -22.58 7.11 7.32
C LYS A 118 -21.39 8.06 7.51
N VAL A 119 -20.20 7.59 7.13
CA VAL A 119 -18.96 8.36 7.20
C VAL A 119 -18.66 8.96 5.82
N SER A 120 -18.63 10.29 5.75
CA SER A 120 -18.27 11.02 4.52
C SER A 120 -16.77 11.23 4.35
N SER A 121 -16.03 11.27 5.45
CA SER A 121 -14.58 11.47 5.47
C SER A 121 -14.01 10.88 6.76
N LEU A 122 -12.81 10.33 6.66
CA LEU A 122 -12.01 9.84 7.78
C LEU A 122 -10.56 10.28 7.58
N ALA A 123 -9.80 10.34 8.66
CA ALA A 123 -8.37 10.63 8.67
C ALA A 123 -7.65 9.62 9.58
N VAL A 124 -6.47 9.17 9.16
CA VAL A 124 -5.66 8.19 9.88
C VAL A 124 -4.42 8.85 10.46
N ASP A 125 -4.25 8.73 11.78
CA ASP A 125 -3.00 9.00 12.46
C ASP A 125 -2.21 7.70 12.62
N TRP A 126 -1.33 7.43 11.66
CA TRP A 126 -0.48 6.23 11.68
C TRP A 126 0.64 6.30 12.73
N ILE A 127 0.89 7.46 13.34
CA ILE A 127 1.91 7.63 14.39
C ILE A 127 1.31 7.24 15.73
N HIS A 128 0.15 7.81 16.08
CA HIS A 128 -0.54 7.57 17.34
C HIS A 128 -1.49 6.37 17.29
N GLN A 129 -1.62 5.73 16.13
CA GLN A 129 -2.49 4.56 15.92
C GLN A 129 -3.96 4.91 16.18
N ASP A 130 -4.47 5.96 15.55
CA ASP A 130 -5.88 6.37 15.68
C ASP A 130 -6.53 6.61 14.31
N VAL A 131 -7.83 6.38 14.22
CA VAL A 131 -8.68 6.82 13.11
C VAL A 131 -9.73 7.78 13.59
N TYR A 132 -9.91 8.89 12.87
CA TYR A 132 -10.88 9.93 13.14
C TYR A 132 -11.90 10.00 12.03
N TRP A 133 -13.17 10.26 12.34
CA TRP A 133 -14.20 10.46 11.32
C TRP A 133 -15.26 11.46 11.74
N ILE A 134 -15.91 12.06 10.74
CA ILE A 134 -17.02 12.99 10.96
C ILE A 134 -18.32 12.20 11.16
N CYS A 135 -18.97 12.42 12.30
CA CYS A 135 -20.30 11.93 12.59
C CYS A 135 -21.33 13.04 12.38
N GLN A 136 -22.06 12.99 11.26
CA GLN A 136 -23.05 14.02 10.93
C GLN A 136 -24.21 14.04 11.94
N GLN A 137 -24.62 12.89 12.45
CA GLN A 137 -25.77 12.81 13.37
C GLN A 137 -25.50 13.53 14.69
N ARG A 138 -24.27 13.45 15.20
CA ARG A 138 -23.85 14.08 16.46
C ARG A 138 -23.15 15.42 16.27
N SER A 139 -22.93 15.86 15.04
CA SER A 139 -22.11 17.05 14.72
C SER A 139 -20.76 17.03 15.46
N ALA A 140 -20.09 15.88 15.44
CA ALA A 140 -18.87 15.64 16.21
C ALA A 140 -17.82 14.88 15.40
N ILE A 141 -16.57 14.98 15.84
CA ILE A 141 -15.48 14.10 15.40
C ILE A 141 -15.39 12.95 16.40
N GLU A 142 -15.38 11.74 15.88
CA GLU A 142 -15.20 10.53 16.67
C GLU A 142 -13.85 9.90 16.36
N ALA A 143 -13.37 9.06 17.29
CA ALA A 143 -12.09 8.41 17.20
C ALA A 143 -12.18 6.95 17.65
N SER A 144 -11.29 6.12 17.11
CA SER A 144 -11.07 4.75 17.58
C SER A 144 -9.61 4.36 17.40
N SER A 145 -9.12 3.53 18.32
CA SER A 145 -7.75 3.03 18.25
C SER A 145 -7.57 2.07 17.07
N LEU A 146 -6.42 2.19 16.44
CA LEU A 146 -5.89 1.29 15.43
C LEU A 146 -4.90 0.26 16.02
N SER A 147 -4.67 0.24 17.33
CA SER A 147 -3.87 -0.81 17.95
C SER A 147 -4.55 -2.17 17.78
N ARG A 148 -3.79 -3.20 17.40
CA ARG A 148 -4.27 -4.59 17.44
C ARG A 148 -4.29 -5.05 18.90
N ASN A 149 -5.46 -5.42 19.42
CA ASN A 149 -5.57 -6.18 20.67
C ASN A 149 -5.04 -7.60 20.48
#